data_AF-A0AAE1Y0I4-F1
#
_entry.id   AF-A0AAE1Y0I4-F1
#
_cell.length_a   1.000
_cell.length_b   1.000
_cell.length_c   1.000
_cell.angle_alpha   90.00
_cell.angle_beta   90.00
_cell.angle_gamma   90.00
#
_symmetry.space_group_name_H-M   'P 1'
#
loop_
_entity.id
_entity.type
_entity.pdbx_description
1 polymer ?
#
loop_
_entity_poly.entity_id
_entity_poly.type
_entity_poly.pdbx_seq_one_letter_code
_entity_poly.pdbx_strand_id
1 'polypeptide(L)'
;METDIAFSDLHGSAKLDGQNYAMWHRKIQYFLHHKKILEHLTTSMPEPVEPENGQTAQYRRELDAYNKWRDQDLSARFTMLSCMHDNLIREYEKYSTAKELWEVLKVAYGSTSATRLRALTLKFNQYVLDPKTLDDPTS
;
A
#
# COMPACT_ATOMS: atom_id res chain seq x y z
N MET A 1 -9.03 -5.19 -19.68
CA MET A 1 -9.44 -6.51 -19.14
C MET A 1 -8.59 -6.92 -17.95
N GLU A 2 -7.26 -7.06 -18.03
CA GLU A 2 -6.44 -7.39 -16.85
C GLU A 2 -6.49 -6.32 -15.74
N THR A 3 -6.59 -5.04 -16.11
CA THR A 3 -6.72 -3.92 -15.17
C THR A 3 -8.03 -3.92 -14.39
N ASP A 4 -9.14 -4.33 -15.01
CA ASP A 4 -10.47 -4.33 -14.38
C ASP A 4 -10.62 -5.49 -13.38
N ILE A 5 -10.00 -6.64 -13.68
CA ILE A 5 -9.99 -7.81 -12.79
C ILE A 5 -9.12 -7.51 -11.55
N ALA A 6 -7.91 -6.96 -11.75
CA ALA A 6 -7.02 -6.58 -10.65
C ALA A 6 -7.62 -5.49 -9.75
N PHE A 7 -8.37 -4.54 -10.32
CA PHE A 7 -9.07 -3.50 -9.56
C PHE A 7 -10.24 -4.06 -8.75
N SER A 8 -11.02 -4.97 -9.35
CA SER A 8 -12.15 -5.64 -8.68
C SER A 8 -11.68 -6.52 -7.51
N ASP A 9 -10.57 -7.23 -7.68
CA ASP A 9 -9.94 -8.03 -6.61
C ASP A 9 -9.39 -7.19 -5.46
N LEU A 10 -8.95 -5.95 -5.73
CA LEU A 10 -8.54 -4.99 -4.70
C LEU A 10 -9.73 -4.53 -3.84
N HIS A 11 -10.89 -4.31 -4.46
CA HIS A 11 -12.06 -3.71 -3.81
C HIS A 11 -12.90 -4.70 -2.99
N GLY A 12 -12.87 -6.00 -3.35
CA GLY A 12 -13.73 -7.03 -2.72
C GLY A 12 -13.05 -7.92 -1.66
N SER A 13 -11.85 -8.45 -1.91
CA SER A 13 -11.23 -9.49 -1.06
C SER A 13 -9.88 -9.09 -0.44
N ALA A 14 -9.40 -7.89 -0.74
CA ALA A 14 -8.05 -7.45 -0.37
C ALA A 14 -8.01 -6.20 0.50
N LYS A 15 -9.15 -5.74 1.03
CA LYS A 15 -9.16 -4.54 1.89
C LYS A 15 -8.29 -4.76 3.12
N LEU A 16 -7.48 -3.76 3.49
CA LEU A 16 -6.69 -3.81 4.71
C LEU A 16 -7.61 -3.96 5.92
N ASP A 17 -7.39 -5.01 6.71
CA ASP A 17 -8.13 -5.34 7.93
C ASP A 17 -7.22 -5.35 9.18
N GLY A 18 -5.97 -4.90 9.02
CA GLY A 18 -4.91 -4.93 10.02
C GLY A 18 -4.23 -6.30 10.19
N GLN A 19 -4.80 -7.36 9.63
CA GLN A 19 -4.27 -8.72 9.69
C GLN A 19 -3.54 -9.13 8.42
N ASN A 20 -3.98 -8.61 7.28
CA ASN A 20 -3.52 -9.00 5.95
C ASN A 20 -2.48 -8.05 5.33
N TYR A 21 -1.84 -7.18 6.13
CA TYR A 21 -0.99 -6.10 5.63
C TYR A 21 0.14 -6.56 4.69
N ALA A 22 0.78 -7.71 4.92
CA ALA A 22 1.81 -8.22 4.01
C ALA A 22 1.29 -8.43 2.58
N MET A 23 0.07 -8.95 2.43
CA MET A 23 -0.55 -9.19 1.13
C MET A 23 -1.13 -7.90 0.54
N TRP A 24 -1.79 -7.09 1.37
CA TRP A 24 -2.28 -5.77 0.98
C TRP A 24 -1.15 -4.89 0.41
N HIS A 25 -0.03 -4.78 1.15
CA HIS A 25 1.15 -4.02 0.75
C HIS A 25 1.68 -4.45 -0.62
N ARG A 26 1.82 -5.76 -0.85
CA ARG A 26 2.29 -6.30 -2.14
C ARG A 26 1.32 -5.99 -3.29
N LYS A 27 0.01 -6.13 -3.05
CA LYS A 27 -1.04 -5.81 -4.04
C LYS A 27 -1.04 -4.32 -4.41
N ILE A 28 -0.93 -3.43 -3.43
CA ILE A 28 -0.81 -1.98 -3.65
C ILE A 28 0.42 -1.66 -4.50
N GLN A 29 1.59 -2.22 -4.17
CA GLN A 29 2.81 -1.99 -4.96
C GLN A 29 2.64 -2.40 -6.42
N TYR A 30 2.06 -3.57 -6.71
CA TYR A 30 1.81 -3.99 -8.09
C TYR A 30 0.85 -3.07 -8.82
N PHE A 31 -0.24 -2.66 -8.15
CA PHE A 31 -1.23 -1.79 -8.75
C PHE A 31 -0.66 -0.39 -9.07
N LEU A 32 0.07 0.21 -8.13
CA LEU A 32 0.70 1.52 -8.35
C LEU A 32 1.86 1.46 -9.35
N HIS A 33 2.60 0.35 -9.40
CA HIS A 33 3.59 0.10 -10.44
C HIS A 33 2.95 0.06 -11.83
N HIS A 34 1.86 -0.69 -11.99
CA HIS A 34 1.12 -0.75 -13.25
C HIS A 34 0.60 0.62 -13.68
N LYS A 35 0.12 1.44 -12.72
CA LYS A 35 -0.29 2.83 -12.94
C LYS A 35 0.86 3.81 -13.16
N LYS A 36 2.12 3.37 -13.07
CA LYS A 36 3.34 4.20 -13.18
C LYS A 36 3.38 5.35 -12.15
N ILE A 37 2.88 5.11 -10.95
CA ILE A 37 2.87 6.08 -9.84
C ILE A 37 3.44 5.49 -8.54
N LEU A 38 4.16 4.36 -8.62
CA LEU A 38 4.76 3.71 -7.44
C LEU A 38 5.76 4.62 -6.70
N GLU A 39 6.48 5.46 -7.42
CA GLU A 39 7.50 6.36 -6.85
C GLU A 39 6.94 7.36 -5.83
N HIS A 40 5.63 7.65 -5.89
CA HIS A 40 4.96 8.55 -4.95
C HIS A 40 4.91 7.99 -3.51
N LEU A 41 5.16 6.69 -3.33
CA LEU A 41 5.28 6.09 -2.00
C LEU A 41 6.57 6.46 -1.26
N THR A 42 7.59 6.98 -1.96
CA THR A 42 8.91 7.27 -1.38
C THR A 42 9.40 8.68 -1.68
N THR A 43 8.88 9.32 -2.72
CA THR A 43 9.27 10.66 -3.15
C THR A 43 8.35 11.73 -2.55
N SER A 44 8.84 12.96 -2.57
CA SER A 44 8.08 14.16 -2.25
C SER A 44 8.56 15.26 -3.16
N MET A 45 7.66 16.06 -3.69
CA MET A 45 8.01 17.24 -4.49
C MET A 45 7.72 18.50 -3.66
N PRO A 46 8.69 19.41 -3.47
CA PRO A 46 8.44 20.67 -2.81
C PRO A 46 7.52 21.54 -3.67
N GLU A 47 6.65 22.29 -3.00
CA GLU A 47 5.84 23.30 -3.67
C GLU A 47 6.72 24.43 -4.21
N PRO A 48 6.56 24.84 -5.47
CA PRO A 48 7.31 25.94 -6.04
C PRO A 48 7.05 27.24 -5.30
N VAL A 49 8.12 27.99 -4.99
CA VAL A 49 8.02 29.28 -4.32
C VAL A 49 7.80 30.37 -5.35
N GLU A 50 6.75 31.18 -5.16
CA GLU A 50 6.49 32.30 -6.06
C GLU A 50 7.61 33.36 -5.94
N PRO A 51 8.27 33.72 -7.05
CA PRO A 51 9.35 34.70 -7.02
C PRO A 51 8.81 36.13 -6.81
N GLU A 52 9.55 36.95 -6.05
CA GLU A 52 9.18 38.35 -5.76
C GLU A 52 8.96 39.22 -7.01
N ASN A 53 9.66 38.88 -8.10
CA ASN A 53 9.66 39.63 -9.36
C ASN A 53 8.46 39.26 -10.28
N GLY A 54 7.51 38.48 -9.77
CA GLY A 54 6.34 38.00 -10.51
C GLY A 54 6.59 36.69 -11.27
N GLN A 55 5.51 36.09 -11.77
CA GLN A 55 5.52 34.73 -12.33
C GLN A 55 6.38 34.61 -13.60
N THR A 56 7.58 34.07 -13.43
CA THR A 56 8.50 33.80 -14.54
C THR A 56 8.03 32.58 -15.35
N ALA A 57 8.55 32.44 -16.58
CA ALA A 57 8.28 31.25 -17.39
C ALA A 57 8.81 29.96 -16.73
N GLN A 58 9.86 30.08 -15.91
CA GLN A 58 10.39 28.97 -15.12
C GLN A 58 9.43 28.59 -13.99
N TYR A 59 8.98 29.55 -13.19
CA TYR A 59 8.01 29.31 -12.10
C TYR A 59 6.75 28.61 -12.62
N ARG A 60 6.21 29.05 -13.77
CA ARG A 60 5.07 28.39 -14.40
C ARG A 60 5.33 26.91 -14.74
N ARG A 61 6.51 26.58 -15.28
CA ARG A 61 6.87 25.18 -15.59
C ARG A 61 7.03 24.33 -14.33
N GLU A 62 7.62 24.89 -13.29
CA GLU A 62 7.78 24.22 -11.99
C GLU A 62 6.42 23.99 -11.33
N LEU A 63 5.53 24.97 -11.39
CA LEU A 63 4.15 24.86 -10.89
C LEU A 63 3.34 23.81 -11.65
N ASP A 64 3.44 23.78 -12.98
CA ASP A 64 2.79 22.75 -13.80
C ASP A 64 3.31 21.35 -13.47
N ALA A 65 4.63 21.20 -13.26
CA ALA A 65 5.24 19.94 -12.86
C ALA A 65 4.78 19.50 -11.46
N TYR A 66 4.73 20.44 -10.50
CA TYR A 66 4.24 20.19 -9.15
C TYR A 66 2.77 19.77 -9.15
N ASN A 67 1.89 20.48 -9.87
CA ASN A 67 0.48 20.15 -9.95
C ASN A 67 0.26 18.74 -10.53
N LYS A 68 1.00 18.39 -11.60
CA LYS A 68 0.95 17.04 -12.17
C LYS A 68 1.43 15.98 -11.17
N TRP A 69 2.50 16.26 -10.43
CA TRP A 69 3.00 15.36 -9.38
C TRP A 69 1.96 15.20 -8.27
N ARG A 70 1.35 16.30 -7.82
CA ARG A 70 0.31 16.32 -6.78
C ARG A 70 -0.91 15.50 -7.17
N ASP A 71 -1.38 15.60 -8.41
CA ASP A 71 -2.51 14.78 -8.88
C ASP A 71 -2.20 13.27 -8.83
N GLN A 72 -0.96 12.89 -9.14
CA GLN A 72 -0.50 11.50 -9.06
C GLN A 72 -0.34 11.03 -7.61
N ASP A 73 0.20 11.87 -6.72
CA ASP A 73 0.30 11.59 -5.28
C ASP A 73 -1.09 11.38 -4.67
N LEU A 74 -2.05 12.27 -4.98
CA LEU A 74 -3.45 12.11 -4.57
C LEU A 74 -4.05 10.79 -5.09
N SER A 75 -3.79 10.44 -6.36
CA SER A 75 -4.26 9.18 -6.94
C SER A 75 -3.71 7.95 -6.20
N ALA A 76 -2.42 7.96 -5.85
CA ALA A 76 -1.81 6.90 -5.07
C ALA A 76 -2.41 6.83 -3.66
N ARG A 77 -2.60 7.98 -3.00
CA ARG A 77 -3.20 8.06 -1.66
C ARG A 77 -4.62 7.53 -1.63
N PHE A 78 -5.48 7.98 -2.55
CA PHE A 78 -6.87 7.52 -2.65
C PHE A 78 -6.97 6.05 -3.02
N THR A 79 -6.07 5.56 -3.87
CA THR A 79 -5.99 4.13 -4.16
C THR A 79 -5.74 3.33 -2.88
N MET A 80 -4.77 3.73 -2.06
CA MET A 80 -4.52 3.06 -0.79
C MET A 80 -5.74 3.10 0.13
N LEU A 81 -6.32 4.29 0.36
CA LEU A 81 -7.49 4.46 1.25
C LEU A 81 -8.69 3.63 0.78
N SER A 82 -9.02 3.65 -0.51
CA SER A 82 -10.15 2.87 -1.06
C SER A 82 -9.97 1.35 -0.92
N CYS A 83 -8.74 0.90 -0.68
CA CYS A 83 -8.40 -0.49 -0.41
C CYS A 83 -8.27 -0.80 1.08
N MET A 84 -8.92 -0.02 1.95
CA MET A 84 -9.01 -0.27 3.39
C MET A 84 -10.47 -0.41 3.82
N HIS A 85 -10.70 -1.01 4.99
CA HIS A 85 -12.01 -0.93 5.64
C HIS A 85 -12.28 0.49 6.17
N ASP A 86 -13.55 0.90 6.18
CA ASP A 86 -13.98 2.27 6.49
C ASP A 86 -13.48 2.80 7.84
N ASN A 87 -13.33 1.92 8.84
CA ASN A 87 -12.77 2.30 10.14
C ASN A 87 -11.30 2.73 10.02
N LEU A 88 -10.51 2.05 9.18
CA LEU A 88 -9.12 2.41 8.92
C LEU A 88 -9.03 3.64 8.03
N ILE A 89 -9.95 3.81 7.05
CA ILE A 89 -9.99 5.05 6.25
C ILE A 89 -10.09 6.27 7.17
N ARG A 90 -11.03 6.28 8.12
CA ARG A 90 -11.19 7.38 9.09
C ARG A 90 -9.96 7.60 9.97
N GLU A 91 -9.23 6.55 10.29
CA GLU A 91 -8.02 6.64 11.13
C GLU A 91 -6.83 7.25 10.36
N TYR A 92 -6.70 6.91 9.08
CA TYR A 92 -5.53 7.21 8.26
C TYR A 92 -5.75 8.30 7.20
N GLU A 93 -6.96 8.84 7.01
CA GLU A 93 -7.20 9.92 6.03
C GLU A 93 -6.49 11.24 6.35
N LYS A 94 -6.07 11.42 7.61
CA LYS A 94 -5.33 12.59 8.10
C LYS A 94 -3.92 12.74 7.49
N TYR A 95 -3.35 11.68 6.91
CA TYR A 95 -2.03 11.74 6.28
C TYR A 95 -2.17 12.36 4.89
N SER A 96 -1.39 13.40 4.62
CA SER A 96 -1.66 14.32 3.50
C SER A 96 -1.09 13.80 2.19
N THR A 97 0.01 13.04 2.24
CA THR A 97 0.68 12.49 1.05
C THR A 97 0.58 10.96 0.99
N ALA A 98 0.77 10.39 -0.20
CA ALA A 98 0.84 8.93 -0.35
C ALA A 98 2.00 8.34 0.47
N LYS A 99 3.15 9.02 0.48
CA LYS A 99 4.32 8.63 1.25
C LYS A 99 4.04 8.56 2.76
N GLU A 100 3.48 9.60 3.36
CA GLU A 100 3.17 9.62 4.80
C GLU A 100 2.23 8.49 5.19
N LEU A 101 1.18 8.27 4.39
CA LEU A 101 0.23 7.17 4.58
C LEU A 101 0.93 5.81 4.48
N TRP A 102 1.81 5.64 3.50
CA TRP A 102 2.57 4.41 3.31
C TRP A 102 3.50 4.09 4.48
N GLU A 103 4.21 5.09 4.98
CA GLU A 103 5.16 4.96 6.08
C GLU A 103 4.47 4.63 7.40
N VAL A 104 3.37 5.33 7.74
CA VAL A 104 2.66 5.06 8.99
C VAL A 104 2.04 3.66 9.01
N LEU A 105 1.48 3.19 7.89
CA LEU A 105 0.91 1.83 7.80
C LEU A 105 1.99 0.77 7.96
N LYS A 106 3.19 1.03 7.43
CA LYS A 106 4.35 0.15 7.60
C LYS A 106 4.77 0.05 9.06
N VAL A 107 4.76 1.15 9.80
CA VAL A 107 5.04 1.15 11.24
C VAL A 107 3.94 0.40 12.00
N ALA A 108 2.67 0.65 11.69
CA ALA A 108 1.53 0.08 12.40
C ALA A 108 1.39 -1.44 12.21
N TYR A 109 1.59 -1.94 10.98
CA TYR A 109 1.24 -3.33 10.62
C TYR A 109 2.41 -4.18 10.10
N GLY A 110 3.55 -3.57 9.79
CA GLY A 110 4.69 -4.26 9.16
C GLY A 110 5.30 -5.35 10.04
N SER A 111 5.61 -5.04 11.29
CA SER A 111 6.23 -5.99 12.24
C SER A 111 5.30 -7.12 12.64
N THR A 112 4.02 -6.81 12.87
CA THR A 112 2.98 -7.77 13.24
C THR A 112 2.77 -8.80 12.13
N SER A 113 2.73 -8.35 10.87
CA SER A 113 2.53 -9.24 9.72
C SER A 113 3.68 -10.23 9.54
N ALA A 114 4.93 -9.75 9.65
CA ALA A 114 6.11 -10.60 9.53
C ALA A 114 6.13 -11.68 10.64
N THR A 115 5.81 -11.29 11.87
CA THR A 115 5.75 -12.23 13.01
C THR A 115 4.66 -13.28 12.83
N ARG A 116 3.47 -12.86 12.39
CA ARG A 116 2.35 -13.78 12.16
C ARG A 116 2.62 -14.74 11.01
N LEU A 117 3.25 -14.28 9.92
CA LEU A 117 3.67 -15.14 8.81
C LEU A 117 4.66 -16.21 9.30
N ARG A 118 5.67 -15.81 10.08
CA ARG A 118 6.64 -16.76 10.67
C ARG A 118 5.96 -17.77 11.58
N ALA A 119 5.02 -17.33 12.44
CA ALA A 119 4.27 -18.22 13.31
C ALA A 119 3.42 -19.22 12.52
N LEU A 120 2.81 -18.80 11.40
CA LEU A 120 2.05 -19.69 10.52
C LEU A 120 2.96 -20.71 9.83
N THR A 121 4.11 -20.27 9.31
CA THR A 121 5.12 -21.17 8.72
C THR A 121 5.63 -22.19 9.73
N LEU A 122 5.91 -21.78 10.98
CA LEU A 122 6.33 -22.69 12.05
C LEU A 122 5.26 -23.73 12.36
N LYS A 123 4.00 -23.32 12.52
CA LYS A 123 2.88 -24.26 12.74
C LYS A 123 2.73 -25.23 11.58
N PHE A 124 2.72 -24.73 10.34
CA PHE A 124 2.64 -25.58 9.15
C PHE A 124 3.80 -26.58 9.09
N ASN A 125 5.04 -26.13 9.32
CA ASN A 125 6.21 -27.00 9.35
C ASN A 125 6.12 -28.03 10.48
N GLN A 126 5.54 -27.69 11.64
CA GLN A 126 5.30 -28.65 12.72
C GLN A 126 4.32 -29.74 12.29
N TYR A 127 3.24 -29.39 11.60
CA TYR A 127 2.29 -30.38 11.04
C TYR A 127 2.91 -31.25 9.93
N VAL A 128 3.81 -30.69 9.12
CA VAL A 128 4.50 -31.45 8.04
C VAL A 128 5.62 -32.34 8.60
N LEU A 129 6.23 -31.96 9.72
CA LEU A 129 7.33 -32.68 10.35
C LEU A 129 6.90 -33.67 11.43
N ASP A 130 5.65 -33.63 11.91
CA ASP A 130 5.07 -34.69 12.74
C ASP A 130 4.62 -35.86 11.84
N PRO A 131 5.38 -36.96 11.73
CA PRO A 131 5.03 -38.10 10.88
C PRO A 131 3.95 -39.00 11.53
N LYS A 132 3.29 -38.53 12.60
CA LYS A 132 2.49 -39.36 13.50
C LYS A 132 0.98 -39.29 13.27
N THR A 133 0.54 -39.05 12.03
CA THR A 133 -0.85 -39.33 11.60
C THR A 133 -0.95 -40.37 10.49
N LEU A 134 0.13 -41.10 10.23
CA LEU A 134 0.12 -42.32 9.44
C LEU A 134 0.67 -43.42 10.34
N ASP A 135 -0.23 -44.01 11.10
CA ASP A 135 -0.24 -45.43 11.49
C ASP A 135 -1.07 -45.59 12.77
N ASP A 136 -2.34 -45.97 12.57
CA ASP A 136 -2.76 -47.20 13.24
C ASP A 136 -3.42 -48.12 12.21
N PRO A 137 -2.66 -49.11 11.69
CA PRO A 137 -3.21 -50.27 11.04
C PRO A 137 -3.60 -51.30 12.11
N THR A 138 -4.72 -51.98 11.87
CA THR A 138 -5.17 -53.28 12.43
C THR A 138 -6.20 -53.21 13.57
N SER A 139 -7.48 -53.48 13.25
CA SER A 139 -8.17 -54.71 13.68
C SER A 139 -9.49 -54.95 12.96
#